data_AF-A0A0G0T8N9-F1
#
_entry.id   AF-A0A0G0T8N9-F1
#
_cell.length_a   1.000
_cell.length_b   1.000
_cell.length_c   1.000
_cell.angle_alpha   90.00
_cell.angle_beta   90.00
_cell.angle_gamma   90.00
#
_symmetry.space_group_name_H-M   'P 1'
#
loop_
_entity.id
_entity.type
_entity.pdbx_description
1 polymer ?
#
loop_
_entity_poly.entity_id
_entity_poly.type
_entity_poly.pdbx_seq_one_letter_code
_entity_poly.pdbx_strand_id
1 'polypeptide(L)'
;MNNMNTKSINFKIILWFSSILFIATGVIFSIFFLVTSGILYQEVDRELLVHSSNPTQFNNIPGMVITILDQNGGIKQSSISYDTPFVSYKYLFESAKKRIQNSINLLLSTLGIIFMVLILPTILGAMFLARRIIKPISETADKMDNITSENLNERLTNPGSKDEIEKLTVTFNNLLDRIQQSFIREKHFIGDIAHELKTPLATLKGGIELTLSKDRQKTEYQKTLTESLVDINRMSALLHNILDLAWIEADKGTVNNKRFNLSETMKELREIAVKLGSQKQIKIKSNIQPDISVFGDEGKITRAILNVLDNAIKYTPRNELVYISLHKSMNHAVVEIKDSGVGIPKSDLAHIFERFYRGSKTAKTLGSGLGLAISQGIIKAHHGDITIDSLVSKGTTVKITLPI
;
A
#
# COMPACT_ATOMS: atom_id res chain seq x y z
N MET A 1 -14.96 17.72 7.72
CA MET A 1 -14.04 17.82 8.89
C MET A 1 -12.56 18.03 8.50
N ASN A 2 -12.17 18.12 7.23
CA ASN A 2 -10.75 18.19 6.79
C ASN A 2 -10.01 19.53 7.03
N ASN A 3 -10.71 20.64 7.29
CA ASN A 3 -10.06 21.95 7.47
C ASN A 3 -9.34 22.15 8.82
N MET A 4 -9.49 21.22 9.77
CA MET A 4 -8.83 21.32 11.09
C MET A 4 -7.39 20.78 11.08
N ASN A 5 -7.05 19.83 10.20
CA ASN A 5 -5.76 19.15 10.26
C ASN A 5 -4.63 19.96 9.60
N THR A 6 -4.92 20.62 8.47
CA THR A 6 -3.98 21.53 7.80
C THR A 6 -3.65 22.76 8.65
N LYS A 7 -4.62 23.32 9.35
CA LYS A 7 -4.40 24.40 10.32
C LYS A 7 -3.49 23.98 11.48
N SER A 8 -3.65 22.76 11.98
CA SER A 8 -2.82 22.21 13.08
C SER A 8 -1.35 22.02 12.66
N ILE A 9 -1.10 21.50 11.46
CA ILE A 9 0.27 21.32 10.93
C ILE A 9 0.93 22.67 10.68
N ASN A 10 0.21 23.62 10.06
CA ASN A 10 0.72 24.98 9.85
C ASN A 10 1.02 25.68 11.18
N PHE A 11 0.17 25.50 12.20
CA PHE A 11 0.37 26.05 13.53
C PHE A 11 1.63 25.50 14.21
N LYS A 12 1.85 24.17 14.14
CA LYS A 12 3.04 23.52 14.73
C LYS A 12 4.35 23.99 14.08
N ILE A 13 4.37 24.20 12.76
CA ILE A 13 5.55 24.67 12.04
C ILE A 13 5.85 26.13 12.37
N ILE A 14 4.81 26.98 12.41
CA ILE A 14 4.95 28.37 12.85
C ILE A 14 5.51 28.43 14.28
N LEU A 15 5.03 27.57 15.18
CA LEU A 15 5.50 27.49 16.56
C LEU A 15 6.97 27.05 16.66
N TRP A 16 7.37 26.07 15.85
CA TRP A 16 8.75 25.55 15.84
C TRP A 16 9.74 26.58 15.29
N PHE A 17 9.41 27.23 14.17
CA PHE A 17 10.23 28.31 13.61
C PHE A 17 10.28 29.54 14.53
N SER A 18 9.17 29.90 15.18
CA SER A 18 9.13 30.98 16.16
C SER A 18 10.04 30.69 17.37
N SER A 19 10.09 29.43 17.80
CA SER A 19 10.95 28.99 18.91
C SER A 19 12.44 29.06 18.54
N ILE A 20 12.81 28.65 17.32
CA ILE A 20 14.18 28.78 16.81
C ILE A 20 14.59 30.25 16.70
N LEU A 21 13.69 31.09 16.19
CA LEU A 21 13.92 32.52 16.08
C LEU A 21 14.11 33.15 17.46
N PHE A 22 13.29 32.79 18.45
CA PHE A 22 13.41 33.28 19.83
C PHE A 22 14.78 32.92 20.43
N ILE A 23 15.23 31.67 20.26
CA ILE A 23 16.55 31.22 20.73
C ILE A 23 17.66 32.01 20.03
N ALA A 24 17.60 32.15 18.70
CA ALA A 24 18.58 32.90 17.93
C ALA A 24 18.67 34.37 18.38
N THR A 25 17.52 35.02 18.62
CA THR A 25 17.49 36.39 19.16
C THR A 25 18.09 36.50 20.56
N GLY A 26 17.87 35.52 21.43
CA GLY A 26 18.46 35.49 22.78
C GLY A 26 19.99 35.33 22.75
N VAL A 27 20.51 34.52 21.82
CA VAL A 27 21.96 34.37 21.63
C VAL A 27 22.58 35.66 21.09
N ILE A 28 21.95 36.30 20.10
CA ILE A 28 22.42 37.59 19.55
C ILE A 28 22.45 38.66 20.64
N PHE A 29 21.39 38.76 21.46
CA PHE A 29 21.33 39.72 22.55
C PHE A 29 22.40 39.47 23.62
N SER A 30 22.68 38.20 23.96
CA SER A 30 23.74 37.84 24.92
C SER A 30 25.13 38.19 24.40
N ILE A 31 25.43 37.89 23.12
CA ILE A 31 26.71 38.23 22.48
C ILE A 31 26.87 39.75 22.41
N PHE A 32 25.81 40.46 22.02
CA PHE A 32 25.82 41.92 21.95
C PHE A 32 26.02 42.55 23.32
N PHE A 33 25.36 42.06 24.37
CA PHE A 33 25.57 42.53 25.74
C PHE A 33 27.02 42.34 26.19
N LEU A 34 27.62 41.18 25.91
CA LEU A 34 29.03 40.90 26.21
C LEU A 34 29.98 41.85 25.48
N VAL A 35 29.78 42.07 24.19
CA VAL A 35 30.62 42.96 23.38
C VAL A 35 30.47 44.42 23.81
N THR A 36 29.24 44.89 24.02
CA THR A 36 28.98 46.29 24.41
C THR A 36 29.46 46.57 25.81
N SER A 37 29.27 45.63 26.75
CA SER A 37 29.87 45.67 28.09
C SER A 37 31.40 45.78 27.99
N GLY A 38 32.04 44.91 27.21
CA GLY A 38 33.50 44.92 27.04
C GLY A 38 34.04 46.23 26.45
N ILE A 39 33.38 46.79 25.43
CA ILE A 39 33.76 48.08 24.83
C ILE A 39 33.55 49.22 25.83
N LEU A 40 32.44 49.21 26.59
CA LEU A 40 32.16 50.24 27.58
C LEU A 40 33.21 50.22 28.72
N TYR A 41 33.57 49.03 29.20
CA TYR A 41 34.64 48.87 30.19
C TYR A 41 36.00 49.31 29.64
N GLN A 42 36.33 48.94 28.40
CA GLN A 42 37.59 49.35 27.76
C GLN A 42 37.68 50.87 27.55
N GLU A 43 36.59 51.52 27.13
CA GLU A 43 36.61 52.97 26.92
C GLU A 43 36.67 53.74 28.24
N VAL A 44 35.99 53.25 29.28
CA VAL A 44 36.09 53.78 30.65
C VAL A 44 37.51 53.58 31.20
N ASP A 45 38.10 52.40 31.05
CA ASP A 45 39.49 52.13 31.46
C ASP A 45 40.50 52.96 30.65
N ARG A 46 40.27 53.16 29.36
CA ARG A 46 41.12 53.98 28.50
C ARG A 46 41.07 55.45 28.91
N GLU A 47 39.88 55.98 29.19
CA GLU A 47 39.77 57.32 29.79
C GLU A 47 40.50 57.35 31.13
N LEU A 48 40.24 56.43 32.07
CA LEU A 48 40.91 56.39 33.38
C LEU A 48 42.44 56.29 33.29
N LEU A 49 42.98 55.48 32.38
CA LEU A 49 44.42 55.33 32.15
C LEU A 49 45.05 56.59 31.57
N VAL A 50 44.44 57.20 30.55
CA VAL A 50 44.88 58.49 29.99
C VAL A 50 44.86 59.59 31.06
N HIS A 51 43.88 59.55 31.97
CA HIS A 51 43.71 60.50 33.07
C HIS A 51 44.78 60.35 34.17
N SER A 52 45.32 59.14 34.38
CA SER A 52 46.37 58.87 35.38
C SER A 52 47.76 59.39 34.98
N SER A 53 48.03 59.50 33.68
CA SER A 53 49.36 59.78 33.14
C SER A 53 49.71 61.26 32.95
N ASN A 54 48.76 62.21 33.10
CA ASN A 54 49.01 63.63 32.87
C ASN A 54 48.11 64.57 33.73
N PRO A 55 48.38 64.72 35.03
CA PRO A 55 47.47 65.38 35.98
C PRO A 55 47.33 66.90 35.80
N THR A 56 48.21 67.56 35.06
CA THR A 56 48.21 69.03 34.87
C THR A 56 47.35 69.52 33.71
N GLN A 57 46.74 68.64 32.90
CA GLN A 57 45.83 69.04 31.82
C GLN A 57 44.38 69.31 32.29
N PHE A 58 44.09 69.14 33.58
CA PHE A 58 42.74 69.13 34.13
C PHE A 58 42.17 70.48 34.59
N ASN A 59 42.57 71.58 33.97
CA ASN A 59 41.82 72.82 34.23
C ASN A 59 40.45 72.84 33.56
N ASN A 60 40.18 71.98 32.57
CA ASN A 60 38.97 72.08 31.75
C ASN A 60 38.30 70.73 31.41
N ILE A 61 38.22 69.80 32.36
CA ILE A 61 37.24 68.69 32.25
C ILE A 61 36.05 69.04 33.12
N PRO A 62 34.88 69.39 32.52
CA PRO A 62 33.71 69.75 33.29
C PRO A 62 33.35 68.61 34.25
N GLY A 63 33.39 68.90 35.55
CA GLY A 63 32.92 67.99 36.60
C GLY A 63 33.93 67.11 37.31
N MET A 64 35.22 67.18 36.98
CA MET A 64 36.26 66.52 37.79
C MET A 64 36.78 67.49 38.85
N VAL A 65 36.77 67.05 40.12
CA VAL A 65 37.35 67.82 41.23
C VAL A 65 38.73 67.26 41.52
N ILE A 66 39.77 68.04 41.20
CA ILE A 66 41.14 67.70 41.59
C ILE A 66 41.46 68.47 42.87
N THR A 67 41.88 67.73 43.89
CA THR A 67 42.33 68.28 45.17
C THR A 67 43.79 67.87 45.36
N ILE A 68 44.70 68.85 45.35
CA ILE A 68 46.11 68.61 45.65
C ILE A 68 46.30 68.91 47.13
N LEU A 69 46.74 67.90 47.90
CA LEU A 69 46.99 68.02 49.34
C LEU A 69 48.47 68.33 49.60
N ASP A 70 48.74 69.09 50.66
CA ASP A 70 50.08 69.22 51.21
C ASP A 70 50.47 68.00 52.06
N GLN A 71 51.72 67.98 52.52
CA GLN A 71 52.28 66.83 53.25
C GLN A 71 51.64 66.62 54.64
N ASN A 72 50.84 67.57 55.13
CA ASN A 72 50.09 67.48 56.38
C ASN A 72 48.60 67.20 56.15
N GLY A 73 48.18 66.96 54.91
CA GLY A 73 46.79 66.69 54.52
C GLY A 73 45.92 67.94 54.29
N GLY A 74 46.51 69.14 54.31
CA GLY A 74 45.81 70.38 54.00
C GLY A 74 45.61 70.56 52.49
N ILE A 75 44.44 71.04 52.05
CA ILE A 75 44.18 71.28 50.62
C ILE A 75 45.01 72.48 50.14
N LYS A 76 45.95 72.23 49.23
CA LYS A 76 46.86 73.23 48.69
C LYS A 76 46.32 73.92 47.42
N GLN A 77 45.55 73.19 46.61
CA GLN A 77 44.90 73.71 45.42
C GLN A 77 43.70 72.83 45.03
N SER A 78 42.57 73.46 44.67
CA SER A 78 41.41 72.79 44.07
C SER A 78 40.95 73.49 42.80
N SER A 79 40.36 72.73 41.87
CA SER A 79 39.91 73.23 40.57
C SER A 79 38.54 73.95 40.58
N ILE A 80 37.86 74.09 41.74
CA ILE A 80 36.56 74.75 41.87
C ILE A 80 36.49 75.58 43.18
N SER A 81 35.94 76.80 43.11
CA SER A 81 35.67 77.66 44.29
C SER A 81 34.62 77.03 45.22
N TYR A 82 34.86 77.09 46.54
CA TYR A 82 34.12 76.38 47.59
C TYR A 82 32.58 76.55 47.58
N ASP A 83 32.03 77.58 46.93
CA ASP A 83 30.60 77.97 46.97
C ASP A 83 29.73 77.55 45.77
N THR A 84 30.21 76.68 44.85
CA THR A 84 29.41 76.27 43.65
C THR A 84 29.02 74.77 43.53
N PRO A 85 28.58 74.04 44.58
CA PRO A 85 28.36 72.58 44.46
C PRO A 85 27.17 72.16 43.57
N PHE A 86 26.12 72.97 43.47
CA PHE A 86 24.82 72.50 42.93
C PHE A 86 24.69 72.60 41.40
N VAL A 87 25.30 73.60 40.77
CA VAL A 87 25.14 73.87 39.33
C VAL A 87 25.98 72.92 38.47
N SER A 88 27.21 72.61 38.91
CA SER A 88 28.10 71.68 38.21
C SER A 88 27.54 70.25 38.22
N TYR A 89 27.04 69.78 39.37
CA TYR A 89 26.44 68.45 39.49
C TYR A 89 25.21 68.27 38.59
N LYS A 90 24.33 69.29 38.50
CA LYS A 90 23.13 69.24 37.64
C LYS A 90 23.48 69.14 36.15
N TYR A 91 24.48 69.89 35.69
CA TYR A 91 24.93 69.85 34.30
C TYR A 91 25.57 68.50 33.94
N LEU A 92 26.37 67.94 34.85
CA LEU A 92 26.97 66.61 34.67
C LEU A 92 25.94 65.51 34.63
N PHE A 93 24.97 65.56 35.54
CA PHE A 93 23.88 64.60 35.57
C PHE A 93 23.04 64.65 34.29
N GLU A 94 22.68 65.85 33.79
CA GLU A 94 21.92 66.00 32.55
C GLU A 94 22.72 65.59 31.30
N SER A 95 24.02 65.88 31.25
CA SER A 95 24.88 65.47 30.11
C SER A 95 25.14 63.96 30.09
N ALA A 96 25.40 63.33 31.24
CA ALA A 96 25.50 61.89 31.38
C ALA A 96 24.18 61.18 31.03
N LYS A 97 23.05 61.68 31.55
CA LYS A 97 21.70 61.18 31.24
C LYS A 97 21.39 61.27 29.75
N LYS A 98 21.74 62.38 29.08
CA LYS A 98 21.55 62.55 27.64
C LYS A 98 22.39 61.57 26.81
N ARG A 99 23.65 61.32 27.20
CA ARG A 99 24.51 60.31 26.54
C ARG A 99 23.97 58.91 26.71
N ILE A 100 23.56 58.53 27.92
CA ILE A 100 22.93 57.24 28.21
C ILE A 100 21.65 57.06 27.38
N GLN A 101 20.79 58.09 27.32
CA GLN A 101 19.55 58.03 26.54
C GLN A 101 19.81 57.86 25.04
N ASN A 102 20.83 58.54 24.50
CA ASN A 102 21.19 58.39 23.10
C ASN A 102 21.73 56.99 22.78
N SER A 103 22.56 56.43 23.67
CA SER A 103 23.05 55.04 23.52
C SER A 103 21.91 54.03 23.61
N ILE A 104 20.94 54.23 24.51
CA ILE A 104 19.74 53.38 24.60
C ILE A 104 18.90 53.47 23.32
N ASN A 105 18.69 54.67 22.78
CA ASN A 105 17.91 54.85 21.55
C ASN A 105 18.59 54.22 20.33
N LEU A 106 19.93 54.31 20.23
CA LEU A 106 20.71 53.65 19.19
C LEU A 106 20.66 52.12 19.33
N LEU A 107 20.70 51.60 20.56
CA LEU A 107 20.56 50.17 20.84
C LEU A 107 19.17 49.68 20.44
N LEU A 108 18.10 50.40 20.81
CA LEU A 108 16.74 50.03 20.46
C LEU A 108 16.49 50.04 18.94
N SER A 109 17.07 51.01 18.20
CA SER A 109 16.91 51.07 16.74
C SER A 109 17.70 49.95 16.04
N THR A 110 18.94 49.67 16.46
CA THR A 110 19.74 48.56 15.91
C THR A 110 19.10 47.20 16.20
N LEU A 111 18.58 47.00 17.41
CA LEU A 111 17.84 45.78 17.78
C LEU A 111 16.55 45.63 16.96
N GLY A 112 15.80 46.71 16.75
CA GLY A 112 14.60 46.72 15.91
C GLY A 112 14.90 46.36 14.45
N ILE A 113 16.01 46.84 13.90
CA ILE A 113 16.47 46.51 12.54
C ILE A 113 16.84 45.02 12.46
N ILE A 114 17.64 44.52 13.40
CA ILE A 114 18.04 43.10 13.44
C ILE A 114 16.80 42.20 13.53
N PHE A 115 15.83 42.57 14.38
CA PHE A 115 14.58 41.84 14.54
C PHE A 115 13.77 41.78 13.23
N MET A 116 13.64 42.91 12.52
CA MET A 116 13.01 42.97 11.20
C MET A 116 13.72 42.09 10.17
N VAL A 117 15.06 42.14 10.13
CA VAL A 117 15.89 41.36 9.22
C VAL A 117 15.77 39.86 9.46
N LEU A 118 15.51 39.42 10.70
CA LEU A 118 15.35 38.00 11.02
C LEU A 118 13.91 37.50 10.84
N ILE A 119 12.91 38.29 11.24
CA ILE A 119 11.50 37.88 11.16
C ILE A 119 11.01 37.76 9.72
N LEU A 120 11.30 38.77 8.90
CA LEU A 120 10.75 38.85 7.55
C LEU A 120 11.11 37.61 6.70
N PRO A 121 12.38 37.18 6.60
CA PRO A 121 12.73 35.97 5.87
C PRO A 121 12.22 34.69 6.54
N THR A 122 12.06 34.66 7.86
CA THR A 122 11.50 33.50 8.57
C THR A 122 10.03 33.29 8.21
N ILE A 123 9.22 34.36 8.21
CA ILE A 123 7.80 34.29 7.81
C ILE A 123 7.69 33.93 6.33
N LEU A 124 8.48 34.58 5.46
CA LEU A 124 8.47 34.30 4.02
C LEU A 124 8.89 32.86 3.71
N GLY A 125 9.94 32.37 4.38
CA GLY A 125 10.42 30.99 4.26
C GLY A 125 9.38 29.98 4.73
N ALA A 126 8.72 30.22 5.88
CA ALA A 126 7.66 29.37 6.38
C ALA A 126 6.46 29.31 5.41
N MET A 127 6.03 30.46 4.87
CA MET A 127 4.97 30.52 3.87
C MET A 127 5.34 29.79 2.57
N PHE A 128 6.60 29.90 2.15
CA PHE A 128 7.10 29.21 0.96
C PHE A 128 7.12 27.69 1.12
N LEU A 129 7.67 27.19 2.24
CA LEU A 129 7.71 25.75 2.55
C LEU A 129 6.30 25.16 2.67
N ALA A 130 5.39 25.86 3.37
CA ALA A 130 4.00 25.40 3.52
C ALA A 130 3.31 25.23 2.14
N ARG A 131 3.55 26.16 1.21
CA ARG A 131 2.98 26.07 -0.14
C ARG A 131 3.63 25.00 -1.01
N ARG A 132 4.95 24.76 -0.86
CA ARG A 132 5.70 23.85 -1.74
C ARG A 132 5.65 22.39 -1.31
N ILE A 133 5.62 22.12 0.00
CA ILE A 133 5.72 20.76 0.54
C ILE A 133 4.38 20.26 1.09
N ILE A 134 3.66 21.09 1.85
CA ILE A 134 2.45 20.63 2.57
C ILE A 134 1.23 20.59 1.66
N LYS A 135 1.08 21.59 0.79
CA LYS A 135 -0.08 21.69 -0.11
C LYS A 135 -0.23 20.45 -1.02
N PRO A 136 0.81 19.96 -1.73
CA PRO A 136 0.69 18.75 -2.55
C PRO A 136 0.34 17.50 -1.75
N ILE A 137 0.84 17.38 -0.51
CA ILE A 137 0.52 16.26 0.38
C ILE A 137 -0.97 16.27 0.75
N SER A 138 -1.49 17.43 1.16
CA SER A 138 -2.91 17.57 1.50
C SER A 138 -3.82 17.28 0.30
N GLU A 139 -3.49 17.84 -0.87
CA GLU A 139 -4.28 17.61 -2.09
C GLU A 139 -4.29 16.14 -2.50
N THR A 140 -3.17 15.44 -2.31
CA THR A 140 -3.06 14.01 -2.58
C THR A 140 -3.89 13.20 -1.57
N ALA A 141 -3.82 13.54 -0.28
CA ALA A 141 -4.63 12.90 0.76
C ALA A 141 -6.14 13.11 0.54
N ASP A 142 -6.56 14.33 0.21
CA ASP A 142 -7.97 14.62 -0.08
C ASP A 142 -8.45 13.85 -1.34
N LYS A 143 -7.60 13.66 -2.35
CA LYS A 143 -7.93 12.80 -3.49
C LYS A 143 -8.03 11.32 -3.10
N MET A 144 -7.15 10.84 -2.22
CA MET A 144 -7.22 9.47 -1.71
C MET A 144 -8.53 9.21 -0.96
N ASP A 145 -8.98 10.16 -0.12
CA ASP A 145 -10.24 10.06 0.64
C ASP A 145 -11.47 9.98 -0.27
N ASN A 146 -11.41 10.53 -1.48
CA ASN A 146 -12.51 10.53 -2.45
C ASN A 146 -12.54 9.28 -3.35
N ILE A 147 -11.52 8.41 -3.28
CA ILE A 147 -11.50 7.17 -4.04
C ILE A 147 -12.30 6.10 -3.30
N THR A 148 -13.36 5.64 -3.96
CA THR A 148 -14.31 4.63 -3.50
C THR A 148 -14.33 3.45 -4.47
N SER A 149 -15.15 2.43 -4.18
CA SER A 149 -15.37 1.31 -5.11
C SER A 149 -15.99 1.72 -6.45
N GLU A 150 -16.60 2.91 -6.55
CA GLU A 150 -17.30 3.37 -7.75
C GLU A 150 -16.37 4.08 -8.75
N ASN A 151 -15.28 4.71 -8.28
CA ASN A 151 -14.34 5.51 -9.08
C ASN A 151 -12.89 5.01 -8.97
N LEU A 152 -12.71 3.69 -8.83
CA LEU A 152 -11.38 3.03 -8.81
C LEU A 152 -10.55 3.27 -10.08
N ASN A 153 -11.13 3.79 -11.15
CA ASN A 153 -10.45 4.18 -12.39
C ASN A 153 -9.74 5.54 -12.29
N GLU A 154 -10.00 6.34 -11.27
CA GLU A 154 -9.29 7.59 -11.03
C GLU A 154 -7.85 7.33 -10.56
N ARG A 155 -6.94 8.22 -10.92
CA ARG A 155 -5.52 8.12 -10.55
C ARG A 155 -5.05 9.40 -9.91
N LEU A 156 -4.17 9.24 -8.92
CA LEU A 156 -3.46 10.36 -8.34
C LEU A 156 -2.54 10.96 -9.40
N THR A 157 -2.61 12.28 -9.52
CA THR A 157 -1.80 13.06 -10.47
C THR A 157 -0.39 13.19 -9.92
N ASN A 158 0.61 12.97 -10.78
CA ASN A 158 2.00 13.12 -10.38
C ASN A 158 2.33 14.61 -10.22
N PRO A 159 2.75 15.08 -9.03
CA PRO A 159 3.14 16.47 -8.84
C PRO A 159 4.44 16.85 -9.58
N GLY A 160 5.13 15.88 -10.22
CA GLY A 160 6.33 16.12 -11.02
C GLY A 160 7.56 16.47 -10.17
N SER A 161 7.51 16.15 -8.88
CA SER A 161 8.49 16.57 -7.89
C SER A 161 9.71 15.65 -7.78
N LYS A 162 9.75 14.49 -8.46
CA LYS A 162 10.87 13.51 -8.46
C LYS A 162 11.40 13.16 -7.08
N ASP A 163 10.51 13.20 -6.09
CA ASP A 163 10.79 13.04 -4.68
C ASP A 163 9.96 11.89 -4.08
N GLU A 164 9.94 11.80 -2.76
CA GLU A 164 9.18 10.80 -2.01
C GLU A 164 7.67 10.84 -2.30
N ILE A 165 7.14 12.00 -2.71
CA ILE A 165 5.72 12.17 -3.02
C ILE A 165 5.39 11.48 -4.33
N GLU A 166 6.24 11.62 -5.36
CA GLU A 166 6.07 10.89 -6.62
C GLU A 166 6.10 9.37 -6.39
N LYS A 167 7.03 8.89 -5.55
CA LYS A 167 7.11 7.47 -5.20
C LYS A 167 5.83 6.98 -4.50
N LEU A 168 5.26 7.78 -3.59
CA LEU A 168 4.00 7.47 -2.92
C LEU A 168 2.83 7.42 -3.92
N THR A 169 2.72 8.41 -4.78
CA THR A 169 1.70 8.48 -5.85
C THR A 169 1.74 7.25 -6.75
N VAL A 170 2.93 6.86 -7.22
CA VAL A 170 3.11 5.66 -8.06
C VAL A 170 2.73 4.39 -7.30
N THR A 171 3.16 4.25 -6.05
CA THR A 171 2.86 3.08 -5.23
C THR A 171 1.35 2.94 -4.98
N PHE A 172 0.67 4.05 -4.71
CA PHE A 172 -0.78 4.06 -4.52
C PHE A 172 -1.54 3.76 -5.82
N ASN A 173 -1.14 4.37 -6.94
CA ASN A 173 -1.74 4.05 -8.24
C ASN A 173 -1.57 2.57 -8.61
N ASN A 174 -0.41 1.96 -8.35
CA ASN A 174 -0.21 0.52 -8.53
C ASN A 174 -1.13 -0.34 -7.64
N LEU A 175 -1.42 0.13 -6.41
CA LEU A 175 -2.39 -0.53 -5.53
C LEU A 175 -3.82 -0.40 -6.10
N LEU A 176 -4.20 0.78 -6.59
CA LEU A 176 -5.49 0.99 -7.26
C LEU A 176 -5.64 0.09 -8.49
N ASP A 177 -4.59 -0.05 -9.31
CA ASP A 177 -4.60 -0.94 -10.47
C ASP A 177 -4.91 -2.38 -10.05
N ARG A 178 -4.26 -2.87 -8.98
CA ARG A 178 -4.49 -4.23 -8.46
C ARG A 178 -5.92 -4.40 -7.94
N ILE A 179 -6.45 -3.41 -7.22
CA ILE A 179 -7.82 -3.44 -6.69
C ILE A 179 -8.83 -3.40 -7.84
N GLN A 180 -8.67 -2.47 -8.79
CA GLN A 180 -9.54 -2.33 -9.95
C GLN A 180 -9.57 -3.62 -10.77
N GLN A 181 -8.42 -4.21 -11.04
CA GLN A 181 -8.35 -5.48 -11.75
C GLN A 181 -9.07 -6.61 -10.99
N SER A 182 -8.94 -6.69 -9.66
CA SER A 182 -9.67 -7.67 -8.86
C SER A 182 -11.18 -7.44 -8.91
N PHE A 183 -11.63 -6.19 -8.83
CA PHE A 183 -13.04 -5.85 -8.90
C PHE A 183 -13.64 -6.17 -10.29
N ILE A 184 -12.91 -5.86 -11.36
CA ILE A 184 -13.31 -6.22 -12.74
C ILE A 184 -13.44 -7.73 -12.87
N ARG A 185 -12.46 -8.51 -12.40
CA ARG A 185 -12.51 -9.98 -12.42
C ARG A 185 -13.72 -10.52 -11.66
N GLU A 186 -14.02 -9.97 -10.48
CA GLU A 186 -15.17 -10.38 -9.68
C GLU A 186 -16.50 -10.08 -10.38
N LYS A 187 -16.63 -8.89 -10.98
CA LYS A 187 -17.81 -8.50 -11.75
C LYS A 187 -18.04 -9.43 -12.96
N HIS A 188 -16.98 -9.75 -13.70
CA HIS A 188 -17.05 -10.72 -14.80
C HIS A 188 -17.47 -12.10 -14.29
N PHE A 189 -16.89 -12.57 -13.20
CA PHE A 189 -17.23 -13.85 -12.58
C PHE A 189 -18.73 -13.94 -12.21
N ILE A 190 -19.29 -12.91 -11.56
CA ILE A 190 -20.73 -12.85 -11.26
C ILE A 190 -21.57 -12.85 -12.54
N GLY A 191 -21.15 -12.10 -13.56
CA GLY A 191 -21.82 -12.05 -14.86
C GLY A 191 -21.86 -13.41 -15.55
N ASP A 192 -20.75 -14.13 -15.55
CA ASP A 192 -20.62 -15.45 -16.16
C ASP A 192 -21.49 -16.49 -15.43
N ILE A 193 -21.51 -16.46 -14.09
CA ILE A 193 -22.41 -17.31 -13.28
C ILE A 193 -23.87 -17.04 -13.66
N ALA A 194 -24.27 -15.77 -13.71
CA ALA A 194 -25.64 -15.40 -14.04
C ALA A 194 -26.04 -15.91 -15.44
N HIS A 195 -25.13 -15.82 -16.41
CA HIS A 195 -25.37 -16.33 -17.76
C HIS A 195 -25.51 -17.85 -17.79
N GLU A 196 -24.58 -18.59 -17.17
CA GLU A 196 -24.58 -20.06 -17.15
C GLU A 196 -25.77 -20.66 -16.38
N LEU A 197 -26.34 -19.93 -15.40
CA LEU A 197 -27.57 -20.34 -14.72
C LEU A 197 -28.84 -19.96 -15.49
N LYS A 198 -28.84 -18.84 -16.20
CA LYS A 198 -30.03 -18.36 -16.94
C LYS A 198 -30.45 -19.32 -18.04
N THR A 199 -29.50 -19.91 -18.77
CA THR A 199 -29.80 -20.86 -19.86
C THR A 199 -30.55 -22.12 -19.41
N PRO A 200 -30.01 -22.95 -18.49
CA PRO A 200 -30.73 -24.15 -18.03
C PRO A 200 -32.04 -23.81 -17.34
N LEU A 201 -32.12 -22.68 -16.63
CA LEU A 201 -33.37 -22.21 -16.02
C LEU A 201 -34.43 -21.87 -17.07
N ALA A 202 -34.05 -21.21 -18.16
CA ALA A 202 -34.96 -20.88 -19.27
C ALA A 202 -35.43 -22.15 -20.01
N THR A 203 -34.53 -23.10 -20.25
CA THR A 203 -34.86 -24.40 -20.88
C THR A 203 -35.82 -25.20 -20.00
N LEU A 204 -35.52 -25.32 -18.71
CA LEU A 204 -36.38 -26.01 -17.73
C LEU A 204 -37.77 -25.37 -17.67
N LYS A 205 -37.83 -24.04 -17.54
CA LYS A 205 -39.10 -23.31 -17.50
C LYS A 205 -39.90 -23.50 -18.80
N GLY A 206 -39.27 -23.30 -19.95
CA GLY A 206 -39.94 -23.43 -21.26
C GLY A 206 -40.42 -24.86 -21.54
N GLY A 207 -39.64 -25.87 -21.15
CA GLY A 207 -40.04 -27.28 -21.24
C GLY A 207 -41.26 -27.59 -20.40
N ILE A 208 -41.29 -27.10 -19.15
CA ILE A 208 -42.45 -27.26 -18.26
C ILE A 208 -43.68 -26.51 -18.81
N GLU A 209 -43.55 -25.26 -19.23
CA GLU A 209 -44.65 -24.47 -19.79
C GLU A 209 -45.25 -25.12 -21.04
N LEU A 210 -44.39 -25.60 -21.96
CA LEU A 210 -44.82 -26.28 -23.18
C LEU A 210 -45.55 -27.60 -22.88
N THR A 211 -45.08 -28.36 -21.89
CA THR A 211 -45.68 -29.62 -21.48
C THR A 211 -46.98 -29.42 -20.71
N LEU A 212 -47.14 -28.29 -20.00
CA LEU A 212 -48.38 -27.91 -19.33
C LEU A 212 -49.40 -27.19 -20.23
N SER A 213 -48.99 -26.68 -21.40
CA SER A 213 -49.86 -25.91 -22.32
C SER A 213 -51.08 -26.68 -22.86
N LYS A 214 -51.04 -28.02 -22.83
CA LYS A 214 -52.12 -28.91 -23.25
C LYS A 214 -51.92 -30.30 -22.64
N ASP A 215 -52.97 -31.10 -22.62
CA ASP A 215 -52.86 -32.50 -22.22
C ASP A 215 -51.93 -33.28 -23.14
N ARG A 216 -51.07 -34.09 -22.54
CA ARG A 216 -50.06 -34.91 -23.21
C ARG A 216 -50.18 -36.37 -22.80
N GLN A 217 -49.53 -37.25 -23.55
CA GLN A 217 -49.40 -38.63 -23.10
C GLN A 217 -48.48 -38.73 -21.88
N LYS A 218 -48.72 -39.71 -21.01
CA LYS A 218 -47.88 -39.99 -19.82
C LYS A 218 -46.38 -40.04 -20.15
N THR A 219 -46.03 -40.61 -21.30
CA THR A 219 -44.65 -40.73 -21.80
C THR A 219 -43.98 -39.37 -22.04
N GLU A 220 -44.72 -38.38 -22.54
CA GLU A 220 -44.19 -37.02 -22.77
C GLU A 220 -43.95 -36.27 -21.45
N TYR A 221 -44.83 -36.44 -20.47
CA TYR A 221 -44.60 -35.91 -19.11
C TYR A 221 -43.35 -36.53 -18.48
N GLN A 222 -43.20 -37.86 -18.55
CA GLN A 222 -42.02 -38.56 -18.03
C GLN A 222 -40.73 -38.10 -18.72
N LYS A 223 -40.77 -37.89 -20.04
CA LYS A 223 -39.64 -37.35 -20.78
C LYS A 223 -39.27 -35.95 -20.28
N THR A 224 -40.24 -35.04 -20.18
CA THR A 224 -40.01 -33.67 -19.70
C THR A 224 -39.44 -33.66 -18.28
N LEU A 225 -39.99 -34.47 -17.37
CA LEU A 225 -39.47 -34.58 -16.00
C LEU A 225 -38.02 -35.11 -15.97
N THR A 226 -37.69 -36.05 -16.84
CA THR A 226 -36.34 -36.60 -16.95
C THR A 226 -35.36 -35.54 -17.49
N GLU A 227 -35.76 -34.78 -18.50
CA GLU A 227 -34.98 -33.66 -19.05
C GLU A 227 -34.78 -32.55 -18.00
N SER A 228 -35.84 -32.15 -17.29
CA SER A 228 -35.76 -31.18 -16.18
C SER A 228 -34.82 -31.64 -15.08
N LEU A 229 -34.82 -32.93 -14.74
CA LEU A 229 -33.93 -33.48 -13.71
C LEU A 229 -32.45 -33.42 -14.15
N VAL A 230 -32.17 -33.59 -15.45
CA VAL A 230 -30.82 -33.37 -16.00
C VAL A 230 -30.39 -31.91 -15.84
N ASP A 231 -31.25 -30.95 -16.15
CA ASP A 231 -30.96 -29.52 -15.99
C ASP A 231 -30.74 -29.12 -14.53
N ILE A 232 -31.56 -29.64 -13.60
CA ILE A 232 -31.41 -29.42 -12.15
C ILE A 232 -30.07 -29.96 -11.63
N ASN A 233 -29.70 -31.18 -12.04
CA ASN A 233 -28.42 -31.77 -11.65
C ASN A 233 -27.25 -30.96 -12.20
N ARG A 234 -27.36 -30.45 -13.42
CA ARG A 234 -26.34 -29.58 -14.03
C ARG A 234 -26.20 -28.26 -13.27
N MET A 235 -27.32 -27.62 -12.89
CA MET A 235 -27.30 -26.41 -12.07
C MET A 235 -26.70 -26.65 -10.68
N SER A 236 -27.02 -27.80 -10.06
CA SER A 236 -26.46 -28.19 -8.75
C SER A 236 -24.94 -28.38 -8.82
N ALA A 237 -24.45 -29.05 -9.86
CA ALA A 237 -23.01 -29.20 -10.09
C ALA A 237 -22.29 -27.86 -10.35
N LEU A 238 -22.94 -26.93 -11.05
CA LEU A 238 -22.44 -25.57 -11.24
C LEU A 238 -22.31 -24.82 -9.90
N LEU A 239 -23.35 -24.85 -9.07
CA LEU A 239 -23.36 -24.23 -7.74
C LEU A 239 -22.27 -24.78 -6.84
N HIS A 240 -22.09 -26.11 -6.80
CA HIS A 240 -20.98 -26.70 -6.07
C HIS A 240 -19.65 -26.14 -6.58
N ASN A 241 -19.39 -26.18 -7.88
CA ASN A 241 -18.14 -25.65 -8.44
C ASN A 241 -17.88 -24.17 -8.10
N ILE A 242 -18.93 -23.34 -8.05
CA ILE A 242 -18.83 -21.93 -7.64
C ILE A 242 -18.44 -21.83 -6.16
N LEU A 243 -19.08 -22.60 -5.29
CA LEU A 243 -18.78 -22.60 -3.85
C LEU A 243 -17.35 -23.03 -3.57
N ASP A 244 -16.85 -24.05 -4.27
CA ASP A 244 -15.46 -24.48 -4.11
C ASP A 244 -14.47 -23.44 -4.57
N LEU A 245 -14.79 -22.73 -5.66
CA LEU A 245 -13.94 -21.64 -6.13
C LEU A 245 -13.91 -20.49 -5.13
N ALA A 246 -15.07 -20.09 -4.62
CA ALA A 246 -15.18 -19.05 -3.60
C ALA A 246 -14.41 -19.43 -2.32
N TRP A 247 -14.46 -20.70 -1.92
CA TRP A 247 -13.70 -21.20 -0.78
C TRP A 247 -12.20 -21.21 -1.05
N ILE A 248 -11.72 -21.60 -2.23
CA ILE A 248 -10.29 -21.54 -2.56
C ILE A 248 -9.76 -20.09 -2.47
N GLU A 249 -10.56 -19.10 -2.85
CA GLU A 249 -10.18 -17.68 -2.78
C GLU A 249 -10.20 -17.12 -1.36
N ALA A 250 -11.18 -17.52 -0.55
CA ALA A 250 -11.30 -17.11 0.85
C ALA A 250 -10.30 -17.83 1.77
N ASP A 251 -9.96 -19.08 1.45
CA ASP A 251 -9.32 -20.03 2.34
C ASP A 251 -7.79 -20.12 2.16
N LYS A 252 -7.12 -18.98 1.96
CA LYS A 252 -5.64 -18.92 2.04
C LYS A 252 -5.08 -19.26 3.44
N GLY A 253 -5.92 -19.66 4.41
CA GLY A 253 -5.54 -19.80 5.82
C GLY A 253 -6.07 -21.01 6.60
N THR A 254 -7.05 -21.78 6.12
CA THR A 254 -7.64 -22.93 6.85
C THR A 254 -7.77 -24.20 5.99
N VAL A 255 -6.77 -24.48 5.16
CA VAL A 255 -6.61 -25.84 4.61
C VAL A 255 -6.35 -26.78 5.78
N ASN A 256 -7.21 -27.79 5.96
CA ASN A 256 -7.04 -28.83 6.98
C ASN A 256 -5.90 -29.76 6.56
N ASN A 257 -4.69 -29.21 6.53
CA ASN A 257 -3.52 -29.88 6.01
C ASN A 257 -3.14 -31.01 6.94
N LYS A 258 -3.29 -32.23 6.43
CA LYS A 258 -2.84 -33.45 7.08
C LYS A 258 -2.00 -34.24 6.10
N ARG A 259 -1.14 -35.09 6.64
CA ARG A 259 -0.44 -36.08 5.83
C ARG A 259 -1.42 -37.20 5.51
N PHE A 260 -1.61 -37.51 4.23
CA PHE A 260 -2.45 -38.62 3.77
C PHE A 260 -1.78 -39.40 2.65
N ASN A 261 -2.26 -40.62 2.39
CA ASN A 261 -1.69 -41.52 1.39
C ASN A 261 -2.29 -41.27 0.00
N LEU A 262 -1.60 -40.51 -0.84
CA LEU A 262 -2.05 -40.21 -2.20
C LEU A 262 -2.15 -41.47 -3.07
N SER A 263 -1.34 -42.50 -2.80
CA SER A 263 -1.42 -43.76 -3.54
C SER A 263 -2.75 -44.49 -3.30
N GLU A 264 -3.35 -44.39 -2.11
CA GLU A 264 -4.68 -44.95 -1.81
C GLU A 264 -5.77 -44.15 -2.52
N THR A 265 -5.75 -42.82 -2.39
CA THR A 265 -6.66 -41.92 -3.09
C THR A 265 -6.64 -42.15 -4.61
N MET A 266 -5.46 -42.33 -5.21
CA MET A 266 -5.33 -42.59 -6.65
C MET A 266 -5.92 -43.94 -7.07
N LYS A 267 -5.89 -44.97 -6.20
CA LYS A 267 -6.53 -46.25 -6.48
C LYS A 267 -8.06 -46.11 -6.46
N GLU A 268 -8.61 -45.34 -5.52
CA GLU A 268 -10.04 -45.04 -5.48
C GLU A 268 -10.50 -44.24 -6.70
N LEU A 269 -9.74 -43.22 -7.08
CA LEU A 269 -10.00 -42.42 -8.28
C LEU A 269 -9.94 -43.25 -9.56
N ARG A 270 -9.05 -44.24 -9.64
CA ARG A 270 -9.03 -45.22 -10.75
C ARG A 270 -10.34 -46.00 -10.82
N GLU A 271 -10.87 -46.50 -9.70
CA GLU A 271 -12.15 -47.24 -9.68
C GLU A 271 -13.31 -46.34 -10.13
N ILE A 272 -13.31 -45.07 -9.71
CA ILE A 272 -14.26 -44.07 -10.19
C ILE A 272 -14.11 -43.86 -11.71
N ALA A 273 -12.87 -43.74 -12.21
CA ALA A 273 -12.58 -43.58 -13.63
C ALA A 273 -13.16 -44.73 -14.48
N VAL A 274 -12.99 -45.96 -14.00
CA VAL A 274 -13.50 -47.18 -14.67
C VAL A 274 -15.03 -47.11 -14.78
N LYS A 275 -15.71 -46.71 -13.71
CA LYS A 275 -17.18 -46.55 -13.71
C LYS A 275 -17.63 -45.46 -14.68
N LEU A 276 -17.01 -44.28 -14.64
CA LEU A 276 -17.33 -43.15 -15.51
C LEU A 276 -17.07 -43.47 -16.99
N GLY A 277 -15.98 -44.18 -17.30
CA GLY A 277 -15.61 -44.56 -18.67
C GLY A 277 -16.42 -45.72 -19.27
N SER A 278 -17.16 -46.47 -18.44
CA SER A 278 -17.85 -47.70 -18.84
C SER A 278 -18.86 -47.49 -19.98
N GLN A 279 -19.65 -46.42 -19.95
CA GLN A 279 -20.65 -46.11 -21.00
C GLN A 279 -20.00 -45.91 -22.39
N LYS A 280 -18.76 -45.43 -22.41
CA LYS A 280 -17.95 -45.23 -23.61
C LYS A 280 -16.96 -46.38 -23.86
N GLN A 281 -16.96 -47.43 -23.05
CA GLN A 281 -16.00 -48.55 -23.16
C GLN A 281 -14.54 -48.08 -23.19
N ILE A 282 -14.23 -47.01 -22.44
CA ILE A 282 -12.86 -46.48 -22.35
C ILE A 282 -12.01 -47.44 -21.51
N LYS A 283 -10.84 -47.81 -22.02
CA LYS A 283 -9.85 -48.62 -21.30
C LYS A 283 -9.10 -47.71 -20.32
N ILE A 284 -9.18 -48.01 -19.03
CA ILE A 284 -8.38 -47.33 -18.01
C ILE A 284 -7.15 -48.18 -17.69
N LYS A 285 -5.96 -47.64 -17.96
CA LYS A 285 -4.68 -48.23 -17.52
C LYS A 285 -4.08 -47.37 -16.43
N SER A 286 -3.40 -48.00 -15.48
CA SER A 286 -2.80 -47.27 -14.37
C SER A 286 -1.45 -47.82 -13.96
N ASN A 287 -0.52 -46.93 -13.59
CA ASN A 287 0.73 -47.27 -12.91
C ASN A 287 0.87 -46.38 -11.67
N ILE A 288 0.46 -46.89 -10.51
CA ILE A 288 0.42 -46.14 -9.25
C ILE A 288 1.49 -46.71 -8.34
N GLN A 289 2.56 -45.95 -8.12
CA GLN A 289 3.59 -46.30 -7.15
C GLN A 289 2.97 -46.30 -5.74
N PRO A 290 3.21 -47.35 -4.92
CA PRO A 290 2.69 -47.42 -3.55
C PRO A 290 3.39 -46.44 -2.60
N ASP A 291 2.77 -46.19 -1.46
CA ASP A 291 3.34 -45.47 -0.30
C ASP A 291 3.84 -44.05 -0.57
N ILE A 292 3.17 -43.31 -1.45
CA ILE A 292 3.41 -41.88 -1.66
C ILE A 292 2.41 -41.10 -0.82
N SER A 293 2.90 -40.41 0.20
CA SER A 293 2.12 -39.49 1.02
C SER A 293 2.43 -38.04 0.68
N VAL A 294 1.42 -37.17 0.73
CA VAL A 294 1.55 -35.73 0.56
C VAL A 294 0.90 -34.99 1.73
N PHE A 295 1.23 -33.71 1.90
CA PHE A 295 0.64 -32.85 2.92
C PHE A 295 -0.45 -31.98 2.29
N GLY A 296 -1.69 -32.09 2.78
CA GLY A 296 -2.79 -31.33 2.20
C GLY A 296 -4.16 -31.69 2.75
N ASP A 297 -5.19 -31.05 2.20
CA ASP A 297 -6.57 -31.47 2.36
C ASP A 297 -6.89 -32.56 1.32
N GLU A 298 -7.04 -33.79 1.80
CA GLU A 298 -7.33 -34.97 0.97
C GLU A 298 -8.56 -34.75 0.09
N GLY A 299 -9.65 -34.19 0.64
CA GLY A 299 -10.89 -33.97 -0.10
C GLY A 299 -10.70 -32.99 -1.25
N LYS A 300 -9.99 -31.88 -1.00
CA LYS A 300 -9.69 -30.89 -2.05
C LYS A 300 -8.78 -31.47 -3.14
N ILE A 301 -7.68 -32.12 -2.76
CA ILE A 301 -6.76 -32.72 -3.75
C ILE A 301 -7.46 -33.81 -4.57
N THR A 302 -8.23 -34.68 -3.91
CA THR A 302 -9.04 -35.72 -4.59
C THR A 302 -9.95 -35.10 -5.64
N ARG A 303 -10.63 -34.01 -5.29
CA ARG A 303 -11.49 -33.27 -6.22
C ARG A 303 -10.72 -32.67 -7.38
N ALA A 304 -9.56 -32.05 -7.13
CA ALA A 304 -8.74 -31.47 -8.19
C ALA A 304 -8.33 -32.53 -9.23
N ILE A 305 -7.95 -33.72 -8.78
CA ILE A 305 -7.58 -34.84 -9.65
C ILE A 305 -8.81 -35.41 -10.35
N LEU A 306 -9.94 -35.54 -9.65
CA LEU A 306 -11.20 -36.01 -10.24
C LEU A 306 -11.69 -35.10 -11.37
N ASN A 307 -11.57 -33.77 -11.22
CA ASN A 307 -11.90 -32.81 -12.29
C ASN A 307 -11.05 -33.04 -13.55
N VAL A 308 -9.76 -33.34 -13.39
CA VAL A 308 -8.87 -33.64 -14.52
C VAL A 308 -9.24 -34.98 -15.16
N LEU A 309 -9.55 -35.98 -14.35
CA LEU A 309 -9.95 -37.31 -14.79
C LEU A 309 -11.29 -37.30 -15.54
N ASP A 310 -12.28 -36.56 -15.04
CA ASP A 310 -13.57 -36.37 -15.70
C ASP A 310 -13.39 -35.72 -17.08
N ASN A 311 -12.53 -34.69 -17.18
CA ASN A 311 -12.17 -34.09 -18.46
C ASN A 311 -11.53 -35.12 -19.41
N ALA A 312 -10.56 -35.91 -18.94
CA ALA A 312 -9.93 -36.95 -19.75
C ALA A 312 -10.96 -37.93 -20.32
N ILE A 313 -11.88 -38.45 -19.50
CA ILE A 313 -12.94 -39.39 -19.92
C ILE A 313 -13.95 -38.73 -20.87
N LYS A 314 -14.31 -37.48 -20.59
CA LYS A 314 -15.27 -36.72 -21.37
C LYS A 314 -14.77 -36.44 -22.79
N TYR A 315 -13.49 -36.15 -22.97
CA TYR A 315 -12.90 -35.84 -24.27
C TYR A 315 -12.25 -37.04 -24.98
N THR A 316 -12.16 -38.20 -24.30
CA THR A 316 -11.76 -39.46 -24.92
C THR A 316 -12.93 -40.06 -25.73
N PRO A 317 -12.71 -40.48 -27.00
CA PRO A 317 -13.68 -41.22 -27.79
C PRO A 317 -14.04 -42.59 -27.20
N ARG A 318 -15.04 -43.26 -27.79
CA ARG A 318 -15.40 -44.63 -27.40
C ARG A 318 -14.28 -45.61 -27.78
N ASN A 319 -14.06 -46.65 -26.96
CA ASN A 319 -13.05 -47.71 -27.14
C ASN A 319 -11.57 -47.29 -27.07
N GLU A 320 -11.32 -46.06 -26.64
CA GLU A 320 -9.98 -45.48 -26.52
C GLU A 320 -9.40 -45.64 -25.10
N LEU A 321 -8.23 -45.04 -24.84
CA LEU A 321 -7.45 -45.25 -23.62
C LEU A 321 -7.31 -43.96 -22.78
N VAL A 322 -7.47 -44.10 -21.46
CA VAL A 322 -6.95 -43.13 -20.49
C VAL A 322 -5.91 -43.83 -19.62
N TYR A 323 -4.75 -43.20 -19.47
CA TYR A 323 -3.64 -43.69 -18.65
C TYR A 323 -3.44 -42.78 -17.42
N ILE A 324 -3.38 -43.39 -16.24
CA ILE A 324 -3.21 -42.71 -14.95
C ILE A 324 -1.90 -43.18 -14.33
N SER A 325 -1.00 -42.27 -13.99
CA SER A 325 0.20 -42.64 -13.23
C SER A 325 0.45 -41.76 -12.03
N LEU A 326 1.01 -42.37 -10.99
CA LEU A 326 1.54 -41.69 -9.81
C LEU A 326 2.95 -42.23 -9.57
N HIS A 327 3.94 -41.34 -9.51
CA HIS A 327 5.31 -41.69 -9.15
C HIS A 327 5.95 -40.59 -8.30
N LYS A 328 6.98 -40.95 -7.55
CA LYS A 328 7.81 -39.98 -6.82
C LYS A 328 8.93 -39.48 -7.73
N SER A 329 9.11 -38.18 -7.83
CA SER A 329 10.23 -37.54 -8.51
C SER A 329 10.86 -36.49 -7.61
N MET A 330 12.10 -36.73 -7.19
CA MET A 330 12.80 -35.90 -6.19
C MET A 330 11.95 -35.73 -4.91
N ASN A 331 11.58 -34.48 -4.57
CA ASN A 331 10.75 -34.14 -3.42
C ASN A 331 9.27 -33.87 -3.78
N HIS A 332 8.79 -34.42 -4.90
CA HIS A 332 7.42 -34.22 -5.36
C HIS A 332 6.75 -35.55 -5.72
N ALA A 333 5.45 -35.62 -5.45
CA ALA A 333 4.54 -36.60 -6.01
C ALA A 333 4.08 -36.09 -7.37
N VAL A 334 4.21 -36.90 -8.41
CA VAL A 334 3.85 -36.55 -9.79
C VAL A 334 2.68 -37.43 -10.22
N VAL A 335 1.52 -36.80 -10.41
CA VAL A 335 0.33 -37.41 -10.99
C VAL A 335 0.25 -37.02 -12.46
N GLU A 336 0.16 -38.01 -13.34
CA GLU A 336 -0.03 -37.79 -14.78
C GLU A 336 -1.31 -38.50 -15.25
N ILE A 337 -2.17 -37.75 -15.93
CA ILE A 337 -3.38 -38.25 -16.55
C ILE A 337 -3.27 -37.96 -18.05
N LYS A 338 -3.24 -39.03 -18.85
CA LYS A 338 -3.10 -38.95 -20.31
C LYS A 338 -4.32 -39.55 -20.99
N ASP A 339 -4.96 -38.79 -21.86
CA ASP A 339 -6.03 -39.25 -22.74
C ASP A 339 -5.56 -39.37 -24.20
N SER A 340 -6.26 -40.19 -24.98
CA SER A 340 -6.18 -40.22 -26.45
C SER A 340 -7.32 -39.42 -27.11
N GLY A 341 -7.72 -38.31 -26.47
CA GLY A 341 -8.81 -37.47 -26.89
C GLY A 341 -8.54 -36.60 -28.12
N VAL A 342 -9.46 -35.67 -28.38
CA VAL A 342 -9.38 -34.72 -29.50
C VAL A 342 -8.19 -33.76 -29.42
N GLY A 343 -7.54 -33.65 -28.26
CA GLY A 343 -6.47 -32.69 -27.98
C GLY A 343 -6.95 -31.23 -27.95
N ILE A 344 -6.05 -30.33 -27.57
CA ILE A 344 -6.31 -28.90 -27.37
C ILE A 344 -5.43 -28.11 -28.35
N PRO A 345 -6.01 -27.17 -29.13
CA PRO A 345 -5.23 -26.27 -29.97
C PRO A 345 -4.25 -25.43 -29.16
N LYS A 346 -3.07 -25.11 -29.73
CA LYS A 346 -2.07 -24.27 -29.06
C LYS A 346 -2.59 -22.89 -28.64
N SER A 347 -3.52 -22.31 -29.41
CA SER A 347 -4.20 -21.05 -29.08
C SER A 347 -4.98 -21.12 -27.78
N ASP A 348 -5.58 -22.28 -27.50
CA ASP A 348 -6.51 -22.45 -26.40
C ASP A 348 -5.76 -22.81 -25.10
N LEU A 349 -4.55 -23.39 -25.20
CA LEU A 349 -3.73 -23.82 -24.06
C LEU A 349 -3.44 -22.70 -23.04
N ALA A 350 -3.32 -21.45 -23.49
CA ALA A 350 -3.09 -20.31 -22.60
C ALA A 350 -4.30 -19.97 -21.72
N HIS A 351 -5.50 -20.37 -22.16
CA HIS A 351 -6.77 -19.94 -21.59
C HIS A 351 -7.54 -21.07 -20.88
N ILE A 352 -7.11 -22.33 -20.97
CA ILE A 352 -7.82 -23.49 -20.38
C ILE A 352 -7.97 -23.47 -18.86
N PHE A 353 -7.18 -22.65 -18.17
CA PHE A 353 -7.30 -22.44 -16.73
C PHE A 353 -8.14 -21.21 -16.36
N GLU A 354 -8.59 -20.44 -17.36
CA GLU A 354 -9.53 -19.35 -17.14
C GLU A 354 -10.91 -19.92 -16.81
N ARG A 355 -11.64 -19.22 -15.92
CA ARG A 355 -12.98 -19.60 -15.49
C ARG A 355 -13.92 -19.56 -16.69
N PHE A 356 -14.83 -20.52 -16.78
CA PHE A 356 -15.84 -20.61 -17.84
C PHE A 356 -15.29 -20.73 -19.27
N TYR A 357 -13.96 -20.82 -19.44
CA TYR A 357 -13.37 -20.96 -20.76
C TYR A 357 -13.70 -22.33 -21.36
N ARG A 358 -14.09 -22.32 -22.64
CA ARG A 358 -14.36 -23.53 -23.42
C ARG A 358 -13.70 -23.37 -24.77
N GLY A 359 -12.82 -24.31 -25.13
CA GLY A 359 -12.13 -24.29 -26.41
C GLY A 359 -13.10 -24.36 -27.59
N SER A 360 -12.77 -23.66 -28.67
CA SER A 360 -13.63 -23.43 -29.85
C SER A 360 -14.25 -24.69 -30.46
N LYS A 361 -13.55 -25.84 -30.40
CA LYS A 361 -14.01 -27.13 -30.93
C LYS A 361 -14.78 -28.01 -29.93
N THR A 362 -14.87 -27.62 -28.66
CA THR A 362 -15.45 -28.40 -27.56
C THR A 362 -16.81 -27.90 -27.08
N ALA A 363 -17.39 -26.91 -27.75
CA ALA A 363 -18.66 -26.28 -27.40
C ALA A 363 -19.85 -27.27 -27.29
N LYS A 364 -19.79 -28.42 -27.97
CA LYS A 364 -20.83 -29.45 -27.92
C LYS A 364 -20.76 -30.38 -26.68
N THR A 365 -19.65 -30.40 -25.96
CA THR A 365 -19.45 -31.35 -24.84
C THR A 365 -19.85 -30.71 -23.50
N LEU A 366 -20.85 -31.28 -22.80
CA LEU A 366 -21.44 -30.74 -21.55
C LEU A 366 -20.40 -30.50 -20.44
N GLY A 367 -20.19 -29.25 -20.03
CA GLY A 367 -19.39 -28.89 -18.86
C GLY A 367 -19.30 -27.37 -18.65
N SER A 368 -19.00 -26.96 -17.44
CA SER A 368 -19.04 -25.56 -16.98
C SER A 368 -17.82 -24.72 -17.36
N GLY A 369 -16.71 -25.34 -17.78
CA GLY A 369 -15.41 -24.65 -17.93
C GLY A 369 -14.74 -24.27 -16.60
N LEU A 370 -15.29 -24.68 -15.45
CA LEU A 370 -14.71 -24.36 -14.14
C LEU A 370 -13.73 -25.42 -13.63
N GLY A 371 -13.82 -26.65 -14.11
CA GLY A 371 -13.09 -27.80 -13.53
C GLY A 371 -11.58 -27.61 -13.46
N LEU A 372 -10.94 -27.20 -14.57
CA LEU A 372 -9.48 -26.99 -14.61
C LEU A 372 -9.04 -25.76 -13.82
N ALA A 373 -9.83 -24.69 -13.81
CA ALA A 373 -9.57 -23.50 -13.00
C ALA A 373 -9.59 -23.85 -11.50
N ILE A 374 -10.57 -24.65 -11.06
CA ILE A 374 -10.65 -25.17 -9.68
C ILE A 374 -9.46 -26.06 -9.37
N SER A 375 -9.11 -27.01 -10.26
CA SER A 375 -7.93 -27.86 -10.07
C SER A 375 -6.66 -27.02 -9.91
N GLN A 376 -6.45 -26.01 -10.75
CA GLN A 376 -5.29 -25.13 -10.62
C GLN A 376 -5.29 -24.35 -9.30
N GLY A 377 -6.44 -23.82 -8.88
CA GLY A 377 -6.58 -23.12 -7.60
C GLY A 377 -6.23 -24.02 -6.41
N ILE A 378 -6.76 -25.25 -6.38
CA ILE A 378 -6.48 -26.23 -5.33
C ILE A 378 -5.01 -26.61 -5.32
N ILE A 379 -4.44 -26.98 -6.47
CA ILE A 379 -3.04 -27.44 -6.54
C ILE A 379 -2.08 -26.33 -6.13
N LYS A 380 -2.31 -25.08 -6.57
CA LYS A 380 -1.51 -23.94 -6.14
C LYS A 380 -1.64 -23.62 -4.66
N ALA A 381 -2.84 -23.76 -4.08
CA ALA A 381 -3.05 -23.60 -2.63
C ALA A 381 -2.27 -24.64 -1.80
N HIS A 382 -1.94 -25.78 -2.39
CA HIS A 382 -1.09 -26.83 -1.80
C HIS A 382 0.37 -26.75 -2.22
N HIS A 383 0.83 -25.58 -2.72
CA HIS A 383 2.20 -25.35 -3.20
C HIS A 383 2.66 -26.28 -4.33
N GLY A 384 1.70 -26.88 -5.03
CA GLY A 384 1.96 -27.70 -6.22
C GLY A 384 1.86 -26.90 -7.52
N ASP A 385 2.08 -27.59 -8.63
CA ASP A 385 1.89 -27.05 -9.96
C ASP A 385 1.10 -28.01 -10.87
N ILE A 386 0.36 -27.45 -11.82
CA ILE A 386 -0.41 -28.20 -12.82
C ILE A 386 -0.05 -27.70 -14.22
N THR A 387 0.41 -28.63 -15.07
CA THR A 387 0.81 -28.35 -16.44
C THR A 387 0.05 -29.23 -17.42
N ILE A 388 -0.16 -28.74 -18.63
CA ILE A 388 -0.91 -29.43 -19.67
C ILE A 388 -0.09 -29.39 -20.95
N ASP A 389 0.14 -30.57 -21.52
CA ASP A 389 0.68 -30.75 -22.85
C ASP A 389 -0.36 -31.45 -23.73
N SER A 390 -0.65 -30.88 -24.89
CA SER A 390 -1.71 -31.39 -25.76
C SER A 390 -1.38 -31.16 -27.22
N LEU A 391 -1.74 -32.14 -28.04
CA LEU A 391 -1.64 -32.08 -29.49
C LEU A 391 -2.99 -32.49 -30.08
N VAL A 392 -3.49 -31.65 -30.98
CA VAL A 392 -4.75 -31.90 -31.69
C VAL A 392 -4.71 -33.31 -32.33
N SER A 393 -5.77 -34.08 -32.10
CA SER A 393 -5.95 -35.46 -32.55
C SER A 393 -4.96 -36.50 -32.00
N LYS A 394 -4.13 -36.13 -31.01
CA LYS A 394 -3.24 -37.07 -30.30
C LYS A 394 -3.59 -37.24 -28.82
N GLY A 395 -4.42 -36.33 -28.28
CA GLY A 395 -4.87 -36.33 -26.89
C GLY A 395 -4.14 -35.31 -26.03
N THR A 396 -4.42 -35.36 -24.73
CA THR A 396 -3.90 -34.42 -23.73
C THR A 396 -3.22 -35.17 -22.59
N THR A 397 -2.14 -34.60 -22.08
CA THR A 397 -1.46 -35.05 -20.87
C THR A 397 -1.51 -33.92 -19.85
N VAL A 398 -2.17 -34.17 -18.72
CA VAL A 398 -2.20 -33.27 -17.58
C VAL A 398 -1.27 -33.81 -16.51
N LYS A 399 -0.35 -32.98 -16.04
CA LYS A 399 0.64 -33.32 -15.02
C LYS A 399 0.44 -32.43 -13.81
N ILE A 400 0.18 -33.05 -12.66
CA ILE A 400 0.05 -32.40 -11.36
C ILE A 400 1.27 -32.79 -10.52
N THR A 401 1.90 -31.80 -9.91
CA THR A 401 3.04 -31.98 -9.01
C THR A 401 2.68 -31.46 -7.63
N LEU A 402 2.93 -32.24 -6.59
CA LEU A 402 2.65 -31.89 -5.19
C LEU A 402 3.91 -32.13 -4.35
N PRO A 403 4.30 -31.22 -3.44
CA PRO A 403 5.40 -31.46 -2.51
C PRO A 403 5.13 -32.65 -1.59
N ILE A 404 6.18 -33.43 -1.28
CA ILE A 404 6.17 -34.56 -0.32
C ILE A 404 6.79 -34.16 1.00
#